data_AF-A0AA95KS98-F1
#
_entry.id   AF-A0AA95KS98-F1
#
_cell.length_a   1.000
_cell.length_b   1.000
_cell.length_c   1.000
_cell.angle_alpha   90.00
_cell.angle_beta   90.00
_cell.angle_gamma   90.00
#
_symmetry.space_group_name_H-M   'P 1'
#
loop_
_entity.id
_entity.type
_entity.pdbx_description
1 polymer ?
#
loop_
_entity_poly.entity_id
_entity_poly.type
_entity_poly.pdbx_seq_one_letter_code
_entity_poly.pdbx_strand_id
1 'polypeptide(L)'
;MKPRTKLEKRVTGLSGKLSAVTEVQKEWAKEHIFTHEAYRCKDELWCSECGGTWIDTSNSELGTTLLGDTTECPYCHHKLDVKVSRKRKVEEEKYMSILQTAGEFQIIRHILCCKYARKRNFDLNSRQDYIHYAFFEVVQEWITVEGKRTIMAKPMNMGSSGWIYSEPLSIKGEYGSYSWNYRGDLYAIWGWIYPRKKLIPELRKRGIGKRFPDVPPQNLYETF
;
A
#
# COMPACT_ATOMS: atom_id res chain seq x y z
N MET A 1 -3.54 -3.86 23.01
CA MET A 1 -3.27 -4.26 24.41
C MET A 1 -2.31 -3.25 25.04
N LYS A 2 -2.30 -3.13 26.38
CA LYS A 2 -1.26 -2.34 27.08
C LYS A 2 0.05 -3.14 27.12
N PRO A 3 1.22 -2.52 26.88
CA PRO A 3 2.50 -3.21 26.96
C PRO A 3 2.80 -3.64 28.40
N ARG A 4 3.06 -4.93 28.61
CA ARG A 4 3.31 -5.53 29.94
C ARG A 4 4.77 -5.89 30.12
N THR A 5 5.37 -6.51 29.10
CA THR A 5 6.75 -7.00 29.14
C THR A 5 7.77 -5.87 28.89
N LYS A 6 9.03 -6.09 29.29
CA LYS A 6 10.14 -5.17 28.97
C LYS A 6 10.28 -4.95 27.46
N LEU A 7 10.12 -6.01 26.68
CA LEU A 7 10.19 -5.99 25.21
C LEU A 7 9.08 -5.14 24.60
N GLU A 8 7.82 -5.36 24.99
CA GLU A 8 6.68 -4.60 24.47
C GLU A 8 6.78 -3.10 24.79
N LYS A 9 7.24 -2.76 26.01
CA LYS A 9 7.48 -1.36 26.41
C LYS A 9 8.58 -0.73 25.57
N ARG A 10 9.67 -1.45 25.32
CA ARG A 10 10.77 -1.02 24.45
C ARG A 10 10.30 -0.77 23.02
N VAL A 11 9.56 -1.71 22.43
CA VAL A 11 8.97 -1.60 21.10
C VAL A 11 8.02 -0.41 21.00
N THR A 12 7.11 -0.24 21.97
CA THR A 12 6.16 0.88 21.98
C THR A 12 6.89 2.23 22.05
N GLY A 13 7.93 2.33 22.87
CA GLY A 13 8.74 3.55 23.00
C GLY A 13 9.54 3.90 21.75
N LEU A 14 10.04 2.90 21.00
CA LEU A 14 10.72 3.13 19.73
C LEU A 14 9.72 3.45 18.60
N SER A 15 8.57 2.77 18.57
CA SER A 15 7.49 2.98 17.61
C SER A 15 7.01 4.43 17.58
N GLY A 16 6.79 5.03 18.75
CA GLY A 16 6.40 6.43 18.86
C GLY A 16 7.45 7.45 18.39
N LYS A 17 8.69 7.02 18.14
CA LYS A 17 9.79 7.87 17.65
C LYS A 17 10.08 7.68 16.16
N LEU A 18 9.40 6.74 15.49
CA LEU A 18 9.56 6.54 14.06
C LEU A 18 9.01 7.76 13.30
N SER A 19 9.73 8.19 12.27
CA SER A 19 9.26 9.27 11.41
C SER A 19 7.99 8.84 10.66
N ALA A 20 7.12 9.79 10.34
CA ALA A 20 6.02 9.55 9.42
C ALA A 20 6.53 9.04 8.04
N VAL A 21 5.61 8.49 7.25
CA VAL A 21 5.89 8.13 5.85
C VAL A 21 6.26 9.40 5.10
N THR A 22 7.44 9.39 4.47
CA THR A 22 8.00 10.56 3.79
C THR A 22 7.30 10.81 2.46
N GLU A 23 7.33 12.05 1.95
CA GLU A 23 6.77 12.36 0.63
C GLU A 23 7.42 11.53 -0.49
N VAL A 24 8.73 11.27 -0.42
CA VAL A 24 9.43 10.43 -1.40
C VAL A 24 8.85 9.00 -1.45
N GLN A 25 8.46 8.45 -0.31
CA GLN A 25 7.81 7.13 -0.25
C GLN A 25 6.39 7.16 -0.80
N LYS A 26 5.65 8.25 -0.55
CA LYS A 26 4.29 8.44 -1.08
C LYS A 26 4.30 8.59 -2.61
N GLU A 27 5.21 9.40 -3.15
CA GLU A 27 5.35 9.55 -4.62
C GLU A 27 5.76 8.23 -5.28
N TRP A 28 6.68 7.48 -4.68
CA TRP A 28 7.01 6.15 -5.18
C TRP A 28 5.79 5.23 -5.23
N ALA A 29 4.97 5.24 -4.17
CA ALA A 29 3.75 4.45 -4.12
C ALA A 29 2.73 4.87 -5.19
N LYS A 30 2.56 6.18 -5.43
CA LYS A 30 1.66 6.70 -6.48
C LYS A 30 2.01 6.13 -7.86
N GLU A 31 3.31 6.10 -8.17
CA GLU A 31 3.85 5.69 -9.47
C GLU A 31 3.95 4.17 -9.68
N HIS A 32 4.17 3.38 -8.62
CA HIS A 32 4.54 1.97 -8.78
C HIS A 32 3.48 0.99 -8.27
N ILE A 33 2.56 1.44 -7.41
CA ILE A 33 1.63 0.55 -6.72
C ILE A 33 0.26 0.58 -7.38
N PHE A 34 -0.27 1.76 -7.71
CA PHE A 34 -1.60 1.90 -8.28
C PHE A 34 -1.62 1.60 -9.77
N THR A 35 -2.80 1.27 -10.30
CA THR A 35 -2.93 1.10 -11.74
C THR A 35 -3.12 2.46 -12.42
N HIS A 36 -2.53 2.59 -13.62
CA HIS A 36 -2.63 3.77 -14.45
C HIS A 36 -3.54 3.44 -15.63
N GLU A 37 -4.82 3.75 -15.48
CA GLU A 37 -5.86 3.27 -16.40
C GLU A 37 -6.65 4.43 -17.03
N ALA A 38 -7.17 4.18 -18.24
CA ALA A 38 -8.21 4.97 -18.86
C ALA A 38 -9.46 4.11 -19.02
N TYR A 39 -10.64 4.67 -18.81
CA TYR A 39 -11.89 3.93 -19.04
C TYR A 39 -12.63 4.50 -20.23
N ARG A 40 -12.86 3.65 -21.23
CA ARG A 40 -13.54 3.96 -22.47
C ARG A 40 -15.02 3.59 -22.39
N CYS A 41 -15.88 4.53 -22.76
CA CYS A 41 -17.32 4.35 -22.90
C CYS A 41 -17.77 5.00 -24.22
N LYS A 42 -18.11 4.17 -25.21
CA LYS A 42 -18.27 4.61 -26.61
C LYS A 42 -16.97 5.30 -27.07
N ASP A 43 -17.09 6.50 -27.62
CA ASP A 43 -15.97 7.29 -28.14
C ASP A 43 -15.34 8.18 -27.07
N GLU A 44 -15.73 8.09 -25.80
CA GLU A 44 -15.19 8.93 -24.73
C GLU A 44 -14.30 8.10 -23.78
N LEU A 45 -13.12 8.62 -23.47
CA LEU A 45 -12.27 8.12 -22.40
C LEU A 45 -12.26 9.08 -21.21
N TRP A 46 -11.98 8.52 -20.02
CA TRP A 46 -11.52 9.32 -18.90
C TRP A 46 -10.30 8.72 -18.21
N CYS A 47 -9.40 9.59 -17.77
CA CYS A 47 -8.12 9.24 -17.17
C CYS A 47 -8.25 9.08 -15.64
N SER A 48 -7.75 7.96 -15.11
CA SER A 48 -7.73 7.73 -13.65
C SER A 48 -6.64 8.50 -12.89
N GLU A 49 -5.70 9.15 -13.59
CA GLU A 49 -4.62 9.98 -12.98
C GLU A 49 -4.98 11.45 -12.84
N CYS A 50 -5.86 11.99 -13.70
CA CYS A 50 -6.23 13.41 -13.66
C CYS A 50 -7.75 13.66 -13.68
N GLY A 51 -8.56 12.61 -13.88
CA GLY A 51 -10.01 12.71 -14.01
C GLY A 51 -10.49 13.29 -15.34
N GLY A 52 -9.58 13.80 -16.18
CA GLY A 52 -9.86 14.44 -17.46
C GLY A 52 -10.51 13.49 -18.46
N THR A 53 -11.32 14.06 -19.37
CA THR A 53 -12.11 13.33 -20.36
C THR A 53 -11.77 13.81 -21.76
N TRP A 54 -11.69 12.91 -22.73
CA TRP A 54 -11.45 13.26 -24.13
C TRP A 54 -12.13 12.25 -25.05
N ILE A 55 -12.28 12.62 -26.33
CA ILE A 55 -12.82 11.74 -27.35
C ILE A 55 -11.69 10.91 -27.97
N ASP A 56 -11.93 9.61 -28.12
CA ASP A 56 -11.05 8.69 -28.81
C ASP A 56 -11.09 8.95 -30.31
N THR A 57 -10.15 9.73 -30.83
CA THR A 57 -10.05 9.97 -32.27
C THR A 57 -9.25 8.87 -33.00
N SER A 58 -8.75 7.85 -32.28
CA SER A 58 -7.88 6.79 -32.83
C SER A 58 -8.64 5.56 -33.37
N ASN A 59 -9.98 5.62 -33.40
CA ASN A 59 -10.88 4.55 -33.83
C ASN A 59 -10.73 4.14 -35.32
N SER A 60 -9.77 3.25 -35.60
CA SER A 60 -10.00 2.19 -36.59
C SER A 60 -10.22 0.89 -35.83
N GLU A 61 -11.25 0.11 -36.19
CA GLU A 61 -11.57 -1.19 -35.58
C GLU A 61 -10.35 -2.13 -35.50
N LEU A 62 -9.38 -1.98 -36.41
CA LEU A 62 -8.13 -2.72 -36.51
C LEU A 62 -7.08 -2.42 -35.41
N GLY A 63 -7.11 -1.23 -34.79
CA GLY A 63 -6.15 -0.85 -33.74
C GLY A 63 -6.33 -1.63 -32.44
N THR A 64 -7.59 -1.96 -32.12
CA THR A 64 -8.03 -2.60 -30.86
C THR A 64 -7.60 -4.07 -30.71
N THR A 65 -7.16 -4.73 -31.79
CA THR A 65 -6.87 -6.18 -31.79
C THR A 65 -5.36 -6.49 -31.89
N LEU A 66 -4.52 -5.51 -32.25
CA LEU A 66 -3.11 -5.77 -32.63
C LEU A 66 -2.08 -4.98 -31.81
N LEU A 67 -2.46 -3.87 -31.16
CA LEU A 67 -1.58 -3.02 -30.37
C LEU A 67 -2.22 -2.88 -28.99
N GLY A 68 -1.61 -3.48 -27.96
CA GLY A 68 -2.19 -3.54 -26.62
C GLY A 68 -2.83 -2.22 -26.21
N ASP A 69 -4.08 -2.30 -25.75
CA ASP A 69 -5.01 -1.21 -25.42
C ASP A 69 -4.37 -0.17 -24.45
N THR A 70 -3.46 0.66 -24.95
CA THR A 70 -2.74 1.69 -24.20
C THR A 70 -2.92 3.03 -24.89
N THR A 71 -3.06 4.10 -24.11
CA THR A 71 -3.27 5.45 -24.61
C THR A 71 -2.49 6.46 -23.77
N GLU A 72 -2.15 7.61 -24.33
CA GLU A 72 -1.57 8.70 -23.57
C GLU A 72 -2.65 9.73 -23.24
N CYS A 73 -2.76 10.12 -21.97
CA CYS A 73 -3.70 11.17 -21.59
C CYS A 73 -3.26 12.53 -22.17
N PRO A 74 -4.11 13.25 -22.91
CA PRO A 74 -3.73 14.54 -23.50
C PRO A 74 -3.55 15.67 -22.47
N TYR A 75 -3.90 15.44 -21.20
CA TYR A 75 -3.82 16.44 -20.13
C TYR A 75 -2.65 16.22 -19.18
N CYS A 76 -2.38 14.97 -18.79
CA CYS A 76 -1.33 14.64 -17.83
C CYS A 76 -0.22 13.76 -18.40
N HIS A 77 -0.28 13.42 -19.68
CA HIS A 77 0.74 12.67 -20.43
C HIS A 77 1.11 11.30 -19.85
N HIS A 78 0.31 10.78 -18.92
CA HIS A 78 0.49 9.41 -18.45
C HIS A 78 0.09 8.43 -19.54
N LYS A 79 0.87 7.36 -19.67
CA LYS A 79 0.50 6.18 -20.45
C LYS A 79 -0.45 5.33 -19.61
N LEU A 80 -1.59 4.98 -20.19
CA LEU A 80 -2.71 4.39 -19.49
C LEU A 80 -3.17 3.12 -20.20
N ASP A 81 -3.45 2.08 -19.42
CA ASP A 81 -4.13 0.89 -19.91
C ASP A 81 -5.63 1.19 -20.09
N VAL A 82 -6.13 1.04 -21.31
CA VAL A 82 -7.52 1.32 -21.68
C VAL A 82 -8.40 0.12 -21.31
N LYS A 83 -9.45 0.39 -20.54
CA LYS A 83 -10.48 -0.60 -20.19
C LYS A 83 -11.83 -0.15 -20.72
N VAL A 84 -12.53 -1.01 -21.44
CA VAL A 84 -13.92 -0.76 -21.86
C VAL A 84 -14.83 -0.88 -20.64
N SER A 85 -15.33 0.25 -20.13
CA SER A 85 -16.18 0.29 -18.94
C SER A 85 -16.94 1.61 -18.79
N ARG A 86 -18.12 1.54 -18.18
CA ARG A 86 -18.91 2.72 -17.77
C ARG A 86 -18.53 3.26 -16.38
N LYS A 87 -17.47 2.72 -15.77
CA LYS A 87 -16.98 3.10 -14.44
C LYS A 87 -16.64 4.60 -14.43
N ARG A 88 -17.10 5.33 -13.41
CA ARG A 88 -16.83 6.78 -13.24
C ARG A 88 -16.01 7.09 -11.99
N LYS A 89 -15.70 6.07 -11.19
CA LYS A 89 -14.97 6.16 -9.93
C LYS A 89 -14.05 4.95 -9.80
N VAL A 90 -12.83 5.16 -9.36
CA VAL A 90 -11.87 4.12 -9.02
C VAL A 90 -11.50 4.32 -7.57
N GLU A 91 -11.48 3.20 -6.85
CA GLU A 91 -10.97 3.12 -5.50
C GLU A 91 -10.04 1.91 -5.48
N GLU A 92 -8.80 2.15 -5.06
CA GLU A 92 -7.78 1.11 -4.92
C GLU A 92 -7.18 1.19 -3.53
N GLU A 93 -7.13 0.05 -2.85
CA GLU A 93 -6.43 -0.13 -1.59
C GLU A 93 -5.32 -1.16 -1.79
N LYS A 94 -4.08 -0.73 -1.56
CA LYS A 94 -2.89 -1.57 -1.73
C LYS A 94 -1.94 -1.35 -0.58
N TYR A 95 -1.09 -2.33 -0.30
CA TYR A 95 -0.09 -2.21 0.76
C TYR A 95 1.29 -1.93 0.21
N MET A 96 2.01 -1.03 0.89
CA MET A 96 3.44 -0.81 0.72
C MET A 96 4.15 -1.25 2.00
N SER A 97 5.24 -2.00 1.87
CA SER A 97 6.08 -2.40 3.01
C SER A 97 7.41 -1.61 2.98
N ILE A 98 7.74 -0.97 4.11
CA ILE A 98 9.00 -0.24 4.29
C ILE A 98 9.87 -1.01 5.29
N LEU A 99 11.06 -1.40 4.84
CA LEU A 99 12.05 -2.09 5.66
C LEU A 99 13.03 -1.08 6.24
N GLN A 100 13.06 -0.97 7.56
CA GLN A 100 13.96 -0.09 8.29
C GLN A 100 14.50 -0.75 9.56
N THR A 101 15.39 -0.06 10.26
CA THR A 101 15.97 -0.52 11.52
C THR A 101 15.81 0.56 12.57
N ALA A 102 15.49 0.19 13.81
CA ALA A 102 15.59 1.11 14.94
C ALA A 102 16.02 0.37 16.21
N GLY A 103 17.05 0.90 16.87
CA GLY A 103 17.72 0.20 17.96
C GLY A 103 18.22 -1.16 17.50
N GLU A 104 17.83 -2.19 18.25
CA GLU A 104 18.16 -3.60 18.04
C GLU A 104 17.23 -4.32 17.05
N PHE A 105 16.21 -3.65 16.52
CA PHE A 105 15.16 -4.29 15.74
C PHE A 105 15.31 -4.09 14.24
N GLN A 106 15.03 -5.16 13.51
CA GLN A 106 14.52 -5.06 12.15
C GLN A 106 13.04 -4.69 12.21
N ILE A 107 12.62 -3.74 11.39
CA ILE A 107 11.25 -3.26 11.34
C ILE A 107 10.70 -3.41 9.93
N ILE A 108 9.50 -3.96 9.83
CA ILE A 108 8.68 -3.91 8.62
C ILE A 108 7.46 -3.06 8.95
N ARG A 109 7.33 -1.91 8.28
CA ARG A 109 6.13 -1.08 8.38
C ARG A 109 5.23 -1.39 7.19
N HIS A 110 3.94 -1.63 7.43
CA HIS A 110 2.94 -1.77 6.39
C HIS A 110 2.09 -0.52 6.32
N ILE A 111 2.12 0.11 5.15
CA ILE A 111 1.40 1.32 4.82
C ILE A 111 0.25 0.93 3.90
N LEU A 112 -0.99 1.12 4.37
CA LEU A 112 -2.16 1.08 3.51
C LEU A 112 -2.14 2.34 2.64
N CYS A 113 -2.05 2.13 1.32
CA CYS A 113 -2.06 3.16 0.30
C CYS A 113 -3.42 3.12 -0.39
N CYS A 114 -4.17 4.21 -0.29
CA CYS A 114 -5.49 4.36 -0.90
C CYS A 114 -5.40 5.37 -2.05
N LYS A 115 -5.98 5.04 -3.20
CA LYS A 115 -6.23 5.95 -4.32
C LYS A 115 -7.71 6.04 -4.57
N TYR A 116 -8.24 7.25 -4.59
CA TYR A 116 -9.58 7.55 -5.06
C TYR A 116 -9.49 8.46 -6.27
N ALA A 117 -10.05 8.02 -7.40
CA ALA A 117 -10.12 8.80 -8.62
C ALA A 117 -11.56 8.86 -9.12
N ARG A 118 -11.99 10.02 -9.60
CA ARG A 118 -13.33 10.20 -10.17
C ARG A 118 -13.24 10.93 -11.51
N LYS A 119 -14.06 10.48 -12.44
CA LYS A 119 -14.30 11.18 -13.70
C LYS A 119 -14.75 12.61 -13.41
N ARG A 120 -14.00 13.58 -13.94
CA ARG A 120 -14.34 15.00 -13.81
C ARG A 120 -15.71 15.25 -14.42
N ASN A 121 -16.56 15.93 -13.66
CA ASN A 121 -17.81 16.48 -14.19
C ASN A 121 -17.54 17.85 -14.78
N PHE A 122 -18.32 18.26 -15.78
CA PHE A 122 -18.16 19.54 -16.49
C PHE A 122 -18.49 20.78 -15.63
N ASP A 123 -18.89 20.58 -14.37
CA ASP A 123 -19.16 21.69 -13.44
C ASP A 123 -17.85 22.34 -13.00
N LEU A 124 -17.47 23.40 -13.74
CA LEU A 124 -16.28 24.22 -13.53
C LEU A 124 -16.24 24.92 -12.16
N ASN A 125 -17.36 24.97 -11.43
CA ASN A 125 -17.44 25.58 -10.09
C ASN A 125 -17.16 24.58 -8.96
N SER A 126 -17.09 23.28 -9.27
CA SER A 126 -16.72 22.24 -8.30
C SER A 126 -15.19 22.21 -8.12
N ARG A 127 -14.69 22.90 -7.10
CA ARG A 127 -13.31 22.82 -6.56
C ARG A 127 -12.96 21.45 -5.94
N GLN A 128 -13.61 20.37 -6.39
CA GLN A 128 -13.41 19.04 -5.85
C GLN A 128 -12.16 18.42 -6.45
N ASP A 129 -11.21 18.04 -5.59
CA ASP A 129 -10.08 17.21 -5.98
C ASP A 129 -10.61 15.88 -6.55
N TYR A 130 -10.42 15.69 -7.86
CA TYR A 130 -10.89 14.49 -8.57
C TYR A 130 -10.06 13.25 -8.24
N ILE A 131 -8.85 13.47 -7.72
CA ILE A 131 -7.89 12.45 -7.38
C ILE A 131 -7.42 12.72 -5.95
N HIS A 132 -7.50 11.71 -5.10
CA HIS A 132 -7.08 11.79 -3.71
C HIS A 132 -6.28 10.55 -3.34
N TYR A 133 -5.14 10.76 -2.68
CA TYR A 133 -4.32 9.69 -2.13
C TYR A 133 -4.28 9.78 -0.62
N ALA A 134 -4.40 8.65 0.06
CA ALA A 134 -4.22 8.55 1.49
C ALA A 134 -3.21 7.45 1.83
N PHE A 135 -2.42 7.67 2.87
CA PHE A 135 -1.39 6.75 3.30
C PHE A 135 -1.47 6.58 4.82
N PHE A 136 -1.78 5.37 5.26
CA PHE A 136 -1.94 5.05 6.67
C PHE A 136 -0.97 3.95 7.07
N GLU A 137 -0.11 4.24 8.05
CA GLU A 137 0.63 3.17 8.71
C GLU A 137 -0.32 2.36 9.60
N VAL A 138 -0.52 1.10 9.25
CA VAL A 138 -1.50 0.23 9.91
C VAL A 138 -0.85 -0.86 10.77
N VAL A 139 0.34 -1.31 10.39
CA VAL A 139 1.08 -2.37 11.11
C VAL A 139 2.57 -2.06 11.11
N GLN A 140 3.23 -2.37 12.21
CA GLN A 140 4.67 -2.49 12.35
C GLN A 140 5.00 -3.85 12.95
N GLU A 141 5.89 -4.57 12.29
CA GLU A 141 6.48 -5.79 12.80
C GLU A 141 7.89 -5.49 13.30
N TRP A 142 8.13 -5.78 14.56
CA TRP A 142 9.41 -5.56 15.24
C TRP A 142 10.05 -6.92 15.46
N ILE A 143 11.17 -7.15 14.78
CA ILE A 143 11.82 -8.45 14.71
C ILE A 143 13.22 -8.33 15.30
N THR A 144 13.50 -9.19 16.27
CA THR A 144 14.81 -9.32 16.91
C THR A 144 15.77 -10.18 16.05
N VAL A 145 17.06 -10.18 16.38
CA VAL A 145 18.06 -11.03 15.69
C VAL A 145 17.74 -12.53 15.85
N GLU A 146 17.13 -12.90 16.98
CA GLU A 146 16.67 -14.25 17.30
C GLU A 146 15.36 -14.62 16.58
N GLY A 147 14.81 -13.72 15.75
CA GLY A 147 13.58 -13.96 15.00
C GLY A 147 12.29 -13.73 15.82
N LYS A 148 12.39 -13.39 17.11
CA LYS A 148 11.21 -13.05 17.91
C LYS A 148 10.54 -11.79 17.38
N ARG A 149 9.26 -11.93 17.04
CA ARG A 149 8.40 -10.90 16.46
C ARG A 149 7.52 -10.23 17.52
N THR A 150 7.29 -8.93 17.38
CA THR A 150 6.36 -8.15 18.21
C THR A 150 5.57 -7.23 17.30
N ILE A 151 4.25 -7.21 17.46
CA ILE A 151 3.34 -6.48 16.56
C ILE A 151 2.81 -5.23 17.22
N MET A 152 2.94 -4.10 16.52
CA MET A 152 2.20 -2.88 16.76
C MET A 152 1.23 -2.68 15.59
N ALA A 153 -0.07 -2.60 15.84
CA ALA A 153 -1.04 -2.37 14.76
C ALA A 153 -2.19 -1.46 15.20
N LYS A 154 -2.84 -0.84 14.22
CA LYS A 154 -4.11 -0.15 14.43
C LYS A 154 -5.17 -1.20 14.80
N PRO A 155 -6.18 -0.87 15.62
CA PRO A 155 -7.31 -1.77 15.78
C PRO A 155 -8.07 -1.91 14.45
N MET A 156 -8.75 -3.04 14.29
CA MET A 156 -9.65 -3.30 13.17
C MET A 156 -11.10 -3.29 13.66
N ASN A 157 -12.02 -2.95 12.77
CA ASN A 157 -13.45 -3.09 12.99
C ASN A 157 -13.84 -4.56 13.21
N MET A 158 -15.01 -4.78 13.80
CA MET A 158 -15.59 -6.12 13.99
C MET A 158 -15.63 -6.87 12.65
N GLY A 159 -15.01 -8.04 12.60
CA GLY A 159 -14.90 -8.87 11.38
C GLY A 159 -13.60 -8.73 10.58
N SER A 160 -12.61 -7.97 11.08
CA SER A 160 -11.26 -7.84 10.48
C SER A 160 -11.27 -7.29 9.04
N SER A 161 -12.29 -6.51 8.69
CA SER A 161 -12.52 -6.00 7.33
C SER A 161 -11.97 -4.60 7.07
N GLY A 162 -11.57 -3.86 8.11
CA GLY A 162 -11.03 -2.50 7.94
C GLY A 162 -10.35 -1.96 9.18
N TRP A 163 -9.35 -1.11 8.98
CA TRP A 163 -8.58 -0.46 10.05
C TRP A 163 -9.33 0.75 10.61
N ILE A 164 -9.22 0.95 11.92
CA ILE A 164 -9.75 2.14 12.58
C ILE A 164 -8.68 3.24 12.53
N TYR A 165 -8.76 4.09 11.50
CA TYR A 165 -7.72 5.07 11.19
C TYR A 165 -7.50 6.12 12.29
N SER A 166 -8.54 6.47 13.05
CA SER A 166 -8.48 7.44 14.15
C SER A 166 -7.68 6.94 15.36
N GLU A 167 -7.54 5.63 15.51
CA GLU A 167 -6.90 5.04 16.69
C GLU A 167 -5.38 4.85 16.48
N PRO A 168 -4.55 5.03 17.51
CA PRO A 168 -3.11 4.85 17.40
C PRO A 168 -2.71 3.37 17.24
N LEU A 169 -1.48 3.16 16.76
CA LEU A 169 -0.85 1.83 16.82
C LEU A 169 -0.74 1.38 18.28
N SER A 170 -1.02 0.09 18.53
CA SER A 170 -0.90 -0.51 19.85
C SER A 170 -0.39 -1.94 19.74
N ILE A 171 0.22 -2.43 20.82
CA ILE A 171 0.68 -3.82 20.89
C ILE A 171 -0.49 -4.78 20.65
N LYS A 172 -0.27 -5.78 19.79
CA LYS A 172 -1.21 -6.87 19.49
C LYS A 172 -0.58 -8.22 19.81
N GLY A 173 -1.43 -9.20 20.13
CA GLY A 173 -1.04 -10.60 20.08
C GLY A 173 -0.87 -11.04 18.62
N GLU A 174 0.03 -11.98 18.38
CA GLU A 174 0.45 -12.43 17.04
C GLU A 174 -0.73 -12.92 16.18
N TYR A 175 -1.67 -13.65 16.76
CA TYR A 175 -2.86 -14.17 16.07
C TYR A 175 -4.10 -13.27 16.20
N GLY A 176 -3.93 -12.01 16.64
CA GLY A 176 -5.02 -11.11 16.99
C GLY A 176 -5.73 -11.50 18.30
N SER A 177 -6.58 -10.59 18.81
CA SER A 177 -7.21 -10.73 20.13
C SER A 177 -8.62 -11.32 20.10
N TYR A 178 -9.13 -11.71 18.94
CA TYR A 178 -10.51 -12.20 18.81
C TYR A 178 -10.53 -13.72 18.66
N SER A 179 -11.40 -14.37 19.45
CA SER A 179 -11.64 -15.82 19.46
C SER A 179 -12.13 -16.40 18.11
N TRP A 180 -12.43 -15.54 17.13
CA TRP A 180 -12.91 -15.92 15.80
C TRP A 180 -11.86 -15.78 14.69
N ASN A 181 -10.57 -15.69 15.04
CA ASN A 181 -9.49 -15.67 14.07
C ASN A 181 -9.22 -17.07 13.51
N TYR A 182 -10.15 -17.56 12.68
CA TYR A 182 -10.01 -18.75 11.84
C TYR A 182 -8.99 -18.56 10.69
N ARG A 183 -8.29 -17.41 10.63
CA ARG A 183 -7.49 -16.94 9.50
C ARG A 183 -6.05 -16.58 9.92
N GLY A 184 -5.25 -17.57 10.33
CA GLY A 184 -3.78 -17.48 10.40
C GLY A 184 -3.20 -16.23 11.09
N ASP A 185 -2.02 -15.81 10.64
CA ASP A 185 -1.40 -14.55 11.07
C ASP A 185 -2.09 -13.36 10.37
N LEU A 186 -2.89 -12.59 11.11
CA LEU A 186 -3.61 -11.43 10.58
C LEU A 186 -2.70 -10.28 10.16
N TYR A 187 -1.47 -10.24 10.66
CA TYR A 187 -0.52 -9.16 10.42
C TYR A 187 0.53 -9.54 9.37
N ALA A 188 0.40 -10.74 8.78
CA ALA A 188 1.12 -11.19 7.61
C ALA A 188 0.64 -10.49 6.34
N ILE A 189 0.93 -9.18 6.21
CA ILE A 189 0.46 -8.38 5.08
C ILE A 189 1.42 -8.53 3.90
N TRP A 190 0.88 -8.91 2.74
CA TRP A 190 1.61 -8.83 1.48
C TRP A 190 1.50 -7.40 0.93
N GLY A 191 2.65 -6.78 0.65
CA GLY A 191 2.72 -5.42 0.13
C GLY A 191 3.92 -5.21 -0.78
N TRP A 192 3.83 -4.20 -1.63
CA TRP A 192 4.91 -3.75 -2.50
C TRP A 192 6.06 -3.21 -1.66
N ILE A 193 7.27 -3.72 -1.90
CA ILE A 193 8.41 -3.37 -1.07
C ILE A 193 9.06 -2.08 -1.58
N TYR A 194 9.11 -1.06 -0.73
CA TYR A 194 9.82 0.17 -1.04
C TYR A 194 11.32 -0.13 -1.26
N PRO A 195 11.94 0.33 -2.36
CA PRO A 195 13.25 -0.14 -2.80
C PRO A 195 14.41 0.19 -1.85
N ARG A 196 14.33 1.31 -1.10
CA ARG A 196 15.38 1.66 -0.12
C ARG A 196 15.19 0.88 1.17
N LYS A 197 15.76 -0.33 1.19
CA LYS A 197 15.71 -1.27 2.32
C LYS A 197 16.86 -0.99 3.29
N LYS A 198 16.58 -0.89 4.60
CA LYS A 198 17.62 -1.01 5.64
C LYS A 198 17.42 -2.32 6.39
N LEU A 199 18.51 -3.06 6.48
CA LEU A 199 18.58 -4.33 7.20
C LEU A 199 19.62 -4.26 8.31
N ILE A 200 19.31 -4.85 9.47
CA ILE A 200 20.32 -5.06 10.51
C ILE A 200 21.46 -5.95 9.96
N PRO A 201 22.71 -5.75 10.42
CA PRO A 201 23.88 -6.41 9.86
C PRO A 201 23.78 -7.94 9.82
N GLU A 202 23.20 -8.55 10.85
CA GLU A 202 23.05 -10.00 11.01
C GLU A 202 22.18 -10.59 9.91
N LEU A 203 21.03 -9.97 9.61
CA LEU A 203 20.13 -10.41 8.55
C LEU A 203 20.74 -10.21 7.16
N ARG A 204 21.53 -9.15 6.99
CA ARG A 204 22.26 -8.89 5.75
C ARG A 204 23.28 -9.98 5.48
N LYS A 205 24.05 -10.40 6.49
CA LYS A 205 25.00 -11.52 6.40
C LYS A 205 24.30 -12.84 6.05
N ARG A 206 23.06 -13.05 6.53
CA ARG A 206 22.22 -14.22 6.19
C ARG A 206 21.62 -14.18 4.78
N GLY A 207 21.87 -13.13 3.99
CA GLY A 207 21.42 -13.04 2.60
C GLY A 207 19.93 -12.74 2.41
N ILE A 208 19.19 -12.41 3.48
CA ILE A 208 17.74 -12.19 3.45
C ILE A 208 17.36 -11.05 2.50
N GLY A 209 18.22 -10.04 2.33
CA GLY A 209 17.99 -8.92 1.41
C GLY A 209 17.81 -9.33 -0.07
N LYS A 210 18.30 -10.51 -0.48
CA LYS A 210 18.18 -11.04 -1.85
C LYS A 210 16.89 -11.83 -2.09
N ARG A 211 16.16 -12.22 -1.03
CA ARG A 211 14.94 -13.05 -1.12
C ARG A 211 13.63 -12.24 -1.23
N PHE A 212 13.73 -10.91 -1.21
CA PHE A 212 12.61 -10.01 -1.49
C PHE A 212 12.54 -9.77 -3.00
N PRO A 213 11.49 -10.22 -3.73
CA PRO A 213 10.08 -9.93 -3.42
C PRO A 213 9.12 -11.14 -3.35
N ASP A 214 9.60 -12.37 -3.43
CA ASP A 214 8.74 -13.56 -3.67
C ASP A 214 8.05 -14.13 -2.42
N VAL A 215 8.43 -13.63 -1.23
CA VAL A 215 8.00 -14.17 0.06
C VAL A 215 7.55 -13.01 0.96
N PRO A 216 6.38 -13.09 1.61
CA PRO A 216 5.97 -12.10 2.60
C PRO A 216 7.08 -11.88 3.63
N PRO A 217 7.44 -10.64 3.97
CA PRO A 217 8.63 -10.34 4.77
C PRO A 217 8.80 -11.16 6.06
N GLN A 218 7.71 -11.51 6.72
CA GLN A 218 7.65 -12.35 7.93
C GLN A 218 8.09 -13.80 7.70
N ASN A 219 7.75 -14.40 6.56
CA ASN A 219 8.11 -15.79 6.22
C ASN A 219 9.62 -15.94 5.92
N LEU A 220 10.35 -14.82 5.74
CA LEU A 220 11.80 -14.84 5.60
C LEU A 220 12.54 -15.10 6.92
N TYR A 221 11.84 -15.03 8.05
CA TYR A 221 12.39 -15.29 9.39
C TYR A 221 11.98 -16.66 9.94
N GLU A 222 11.02 -17.36 9.32
CA GLU A 222 10.53 -18.69 9.74
C GLU A 222 11.37 -19.85 9.17
N THR A 223 12.24 -19.59 8.21
CA THR A 223 13.18 -20.58 7.68
C THR A 223 14.59 -20.27 8.15
N PHE A 224 14.88 -20.43 9.45
CA PHE A 224 16.16 -20.87 10.05
C PHE A 224 16.01 -21.08 11.56
#